data_AF-A0A3D3R5M8-F1
#
_entry.id   AF-A0A3D3R5M8-F1
#
_cell.length_a   1.000
_cell.length_b   1.000
_cell.length_c   1.000
_cell.angle_alpha   90.00
_cell.angle_beta   90.00
_cell.angle_gamma   90.00
#
_symmetry.space_group_name_H-M   'P 1'
#
loop_
_entity.id
_entity.type
_entity.pdbx_description
1 polymer ?
#
loop_
_entity_poly.entity_id
_entity_poly.type
_entity_poly.pdbx_seq_one_letter_code
_entity_poly.pdbx_strand_id
1 'polypeptide(L)' 'RTMSMVPSTWLGVDSYGEDAACRLVGSAITKPNCKVCDECEFSSRHPGGVNFLWADGHVSLLSESLDTSTYQQLSRRMAL' A
#
# COMPACT_ATOMS: atom_id res chain seq x y z
N ARG A 1 5.62 9.06 -6.48
CA ARG A 1 5.93 9.30 -5.04
C ARG A 1 4.85 8.64 -4.20
N THR A 2 5.15 7.50 -3.58
CA THR A 2 4.17 6.77 -2.77
C THR A 2 3.84 7.49 -1.47
N MET A 3 2.81 7.03 -0.74
CA MET A 3 2.38 7.61 0.54
C MET A 3 3.49 7.77 1.59
N SER A 4 4.51 6.92 1.60
CA SER A 4 5.64 7.06 2.53
C SER A 4 6.49 8.33 2.30
N MET A 5 6.46 8.88 1.07
CA MET A 5 7.28 10.00 0.62
C MET A 5 6.60 11.37 0.72
N VAL A 6 5.34 11.42 1.17
CA VAL A 6 4.56 12.66 1.27
C VAL A 6 3.99 12.84 2.68
N PRO A 7 3.82 14.07 3.17
CA PRO A 7 3.14 14.31 4.43
C PRO A 7 1.69 13.79 4.37
N SER A 8 1.26 13.12 5.44
CA SER A 8 -0.13 12.77 5.68
C SER A 8 -0.49 13.17 7.10
N THR A 9 -1.73 13.59 7.30
CA THR A 9 -2.28 13.84 8.64
C THR A 9 -3.11 12.64 9.08
N TRP A 10 -3.52 12.61 10.35
CA TRP A 10 -4.50 11.61 10.81
C TRP A 10 -5.82 11.66 10.01
N LEU A 11 -6.17 12.83 9.46
CA LEU A 11 -7.34 13.02 8.61
C LEU A 11 -7.14 12.53 7.17
N GLY A 12 -5.92 12.16 6.79
CA GLY A 12 -5.57 11.68 5.44
C GLY A 12 -4.75 12.70 4.62
N VAL A 13 -5.06 12.76 3.33
CA VAL A 13 -4.44 13.62 2.31
C VAL A 13 -5.43 14.67 1.80
N ASP A 14 -4.92 15.78 1.27
CA ASP A 14 -5.75 16.78 0.59
C ASP A 14 -6.46 16.16 -0.62
N SER A 15 -7.78 16.28 -0.69
CA SER A 15 -8.61 15.73 -1.77
C SER A 15 -8.33 16.35 -3.14
N TYR A 16 -7.80 17.58 -3.18
CA TYR A 16 -7.36 18.22 -4.43
C TYR A 16 -5.88 17.97 -4.75
N GLY A 17 -5.19 17.19 -3.89
CA GLY A 17 -3.82 16.76 -4.13
C GLY A 17 -3.72 15.77 -5.30
N GLU A 18 -2.53 15.71 -5.88
CA GLU A 18 -2.16 14.72 -6.91
C GLU A 18 -2.46 13.30 -6.42
N ASP A 19 -3.23 12.55 -7.21
CA ASP A 19 -3.67 11.17 -6.96
C ASP A 19 -4.29 10.92 -5.58
N ALA A 20 -4.95 11.93 -5.00
CA ALA A 20 -5.51 11.86 -3.65
C ALA A 20 -6.43 10.66 -3.41
N ALA A 21 -7.32 10.36 -4.37
CA ALA A 21 -8.20 9.20 -4.29
C ALA A 21 -7.41 7.89 -4.28
N CYS A 22 -6.39 7.80 -5.15
CA CYS A 22 -5.57 6.61 -5.27
C CYS A 22 -4.72 6.35 -4.03
N ARG A 23 -4.28 7.42 -3.37
CA ARG A 23 -3.53 7.34 -2.11
C ARG A 23 -4.37 6.84 -0.93
N LEU A 24 -5.70 6.93 -1.00
CA LEU A 24 -6.61 6.39 0.00
C LEU A 24 -6.95 4.91 -0.27
N VAL A 25 -7.28 4.56 -1.51
CA VAL A 25 -7.63 3.17 -1.86
C VAL A 25 -6.41 2.27 -1.96
N GLY A 26 -5.28 2.82 -2.41
CA GLY A 26 -4.05 2.12 -2.70
C GLY A 26 -4.15 1.12 -3.85
N SER A 27 -3.00 0.64 -4.29
CA SER A 27 -2.87 -0.37 -5.34
C SER A 27 -1.74 -1.33 -5.00
N ALA A 28 -1.92 -2.59 -5.41
CA ALA A 28 -0.97 -3.68 -5.17
C ALA A 28 -0.39 -4.19 -6.51
N ILE A 29 0.24 -3.29 -7.28
CA ILE A 29 0.73 -3.62 -8.63
C ILE A 29 2.14 -4.22 -8.56
N THR A 30 3.04 -3.70 -7.71
CA THR A 30 4.44 -4.12 -7.68
C THR A 30 4.79 -4.89 -6.41
N LYS A 31 5.18 -4.21 -5.34
CA LYS A 31 5.56 -4.79 -4.06
C LYS A 31 5.41 -3.77 -2.93
N PRO A 32 5.27 -4.23 -1.67
CA PRO A 32 5.27 -3.33 -0.52
C PRO A 32 6.51 -2.44 -0.51
N ASN A 33 6.35 -1.16 -0.17
CA ASN A 33 7.45 -0.18 -0.08
C ASN A 33 8.28 -0.01 -1.36
N CYS A 34 7.69 -0.16 -2.54
CA CYS A 34 8.41 0.19 -3.77
C CYS A 34 8.90 1.67 -3.74
N LYS A 35 10.20 1.88 -4.04
CA LYS A 35 10.82 3.22 -4.03
C LYS A 35 10.59 4.01 -5.31
N VAL A 36 10.54 3.33 -6.46
CA VAL A 36 10.40 3.96 -7.79
C VAL A 36 9.15 3.40 -8.45
N CYS A 37 8.00 3.70 -7.86
CA CYS A 37 6.71 3.28 -8.35
C CYS A 37 5.67 4.40 -8.23
N ASP A 38 4.53 4.14 -8.83
CA ASP A 38 3.34 4.99 -8.87
C ASP A 38 2.86 5.39 -7.46
N GLU A 39 2.33 6.61 -7.35
CA GLU A 39 1.77 7.24 -6.16
C GLU A 39 0.76 6.36 -5.43
N CYS A 40 0.05 5.50 -6.16
CA CYS A 40 -0.96 4.58 -5.66
C CYS A 40 -0.42 3.39 -4.88
N GLU A 41 0.88 3.04 -5.00
CA GLU A 41 1.39 1.81 -4.39
C GLU A 41 1.39 1.89 -2.86
N PHE A 42 0.95 0.79 -2.24
CA PHE A 42 0.99 0.67 -0.79
C PHE A 42 2.43 0.78 -0.27
N SER A 43 2.63 1.71 0.66
CA SER A 43 3.93 1.98 1.26
C SER A 43 3.75 2.48 2.69
N SER A 44 4.79 2.31 3.48
CA SER A 44 4.91 2.83 4.84
C SER A 44 6.32 3.36 5.05
N ARG A 45 6.55 4.05 6.17
CA ARG A 45 7.89 4.49 6.59
C ARG A 45 8.67 3.42 7.36
N HIS A 46 8.06 2.26 7.62
CA HIS A 46 8.70 1.17 8.32
C HIS A 46 9.64 0.41 7.37
N PRO A 47 10.93 0.24 7.71
CA PRO A 47 11.93 -0.38 6.83
C PRO A 47 11.71 -1.88 6.61
N GLY A 48 10.80 -2.50 7.35
CA GLY A 48 10.46 -3.92 7.21
C GLY A 48 9.27 -4.21 6.28
N GLY A 49 8.55 -3.19 5.77
CA GLY A 49 7.39 -3.42 4.90
C GLY A 49 6.17 -2.56 5.23
N VAL A 50 4.97 -3.08 4.95
CA VAL A 50 3.68 -2.38 5.09
C VAL A 50 2.72 -3.20 5.94
N ASN A 51 2.06 -2.58 6.92
CA ASN A 51 1.02 -3.24 7.72
C ASN A 51 -0.32 -3.19 6.97
N PHE A 52 -0.98 -4.35 6.87
CA PHE A 52 -2.31 -4.47 6.29
C PHE A 52 -3.30 -5.00 7.33
N LEU A 53 -4.50 -4.41 7.34
CA LEU A 53 -5.68 -4.94 8.03
C LEU A 53 -6.41 -5.89 7.08
N TRP A 54 -6.66 -7.11 7.53
CA TRP A 54 -7.36 -8.14 6.76
C TRP A 54 -8.84 -8.17 7.09
N ALA A 55 -9.64 -8.79 6.21
CA ALA A 55 -11.10 -8.84 6.34
C ALA A 55 -11.59 -9.58 7.60
N ASP A 56 -10.78 -10.47 8.16
CA ASP A 56 -11.01 -11.16 9.43
C ASP A 56 -10.55 -10.34 10.66
N GLY A 57 -10.06 -9.12 10.46
CA GLY A 57 -9.71 -8.17 11.50
C GLY A 57 -8.28 -8.27 12.04
N HIS A 58 -7.48 -9.23 11.58
CA HIS A 58 -6.08 -9.29 12.00
C HIS A 58 -5.24 -8.25 11.23
N VAL A 59 -4.13 -7.83 11.84
CA VAL A 59 -3.12 -6.97 11.20
C VAL A 59 -1.85 -7.78 11.02
N SER A 60 -1.27 -7.75 9.82
CA SER A 60 0.05 -8.33 9.58
C SER A 60 0.94 -7.43 8.75
N LEU A 61 2.24 -7.50 9.03
CA LEU A 61 3.27 -6.82 8.26
C LEU A 61 3.60 -7.67 7.02
N LEU A 62 3.38 -7.12 5.83
CA LEU A 62 3.88 -7.69 4.59
C LEU A 62 5.25 -7.11 4.27
N SER A 63 6.26 -7.99 4.18
CA SER A 63 7.65 -7.62 3.94
C SER A 63 7.83 -6.91 2.59
N GLU A 64 8.74 -5.94 2.52
CA GLU A 64 9.20 -5.33 1.26
C GLU A 64 9.99 -6.32 0.36
N SER A 65 10.39 -7.45 0.92
CA SER A 65 11.00 -8.58 0.20
C SER A 65 9.99 -9.62 -0.26
N LEU A 66 8.69 -9.42 -0.02
CA LEU A 66 7.63 -10.31 -0.50
C LEU A 66 7.64 -10.35 -2.04
N ASP A 67 7.54 -11.55 -2.59
CA ASP A 67 7.45 -11.74 -4.03
C ASP A 67 6.20 -11.05 -4.61
N THR A 68 6.39 -10.34 -5.73
CA THR A 68 5.33 -9.57 -6.39
C THR A 68 4.13 -10.43 -6.77
N SER A 69 4.34 -11.66 -7.25
CA SER A 69 3.22 -12.52 -7.64
C SER A 69 2.41 -12.95 -6.43
N THR A 70 3.08 -13.21 -5.29
CA THR A 70 2.40 -13.55 -4.02
C THR A 70 1.62 -12.34 -3.51
N TYR A 71 2.24 -11.15 -3.52
CA TYR A 71 1.60 -9.91 -3.09
C TYR A 71 0.34 -9.59 -3.91
N GLN A 72 0.39 -9.73 -5.23
CA GLN A 72 -0.75 -9.55 -6.13
C GLN A 72 -1.84 -10.62 -5.95
N GLN A 73 -1.49 -11.84 -5.57
CA GLN A 73 -2.47 -12.89 -5.28
C GLN A 73 -3.24 -12.58 -3.99
N LEU A 74 -2.55 -12.07 -2.97
CA LEU A 74 -3.16 -11.66 -1.71
C LEU A 74 -4.16 -10.49 -1.86
N SER A 75 -3.97 -9.63 -2.86
CA SER A 75 -4.86 -8.48 -3.11
C SER A 75 -6.10 -8.82 -3.95
N ARG A 76 -6.24 -10.07 -4.40
CA ARG A 76 -7.40 -10.54 -5.17
C ARG A 76 -8.37 -11.25 -4.23
N ARG A 77 -9.67 -11.04 -4.46
CA ARG A 77 -10.67 -11.99 -3.94
C ARG A 77 -10.41 -13.32 -4.64
N MET A 78 -10.35 -14.42 -3.90
CA MET A 78 -10.34 -15.75 -4.52
C MET A 78 -11.62 -15.87 -5.36
N ALA A 79 -11.50 -15.79 -6.67
CA ALA A 79 -12.48 -16.39 -7.56
C ALA A 79 -12.08 -17.87 -7.63
N LEU A 80 -12.89 -18.72 -7.01
CA LEU A 80 -12.92 -20.14 -7.36
C LEU A 80 -13.31 -20.28 -8.84
#